data_AF-A0A2M8N9P5-F1
#
_entry.id   AF-A0A2M8N9P5-F1
#
_cell.length_a   1.000
_cell.length_b   1.000
_cell.length_c   1.000
_cell.angle_alpha   90.00
_cell.angle_beta   90.00
_cell.angle_gamma   90.00
#
_symmetry.space_group_name_H-M   'P 1'
#
loop_
_entity.id
_entity.type
_entity.pdbx_description
1 polymer ?
#
loop_
_entity_poly.entity_id
_entity_poly.type
_entity_poly.pdbx_seq_one_letter_code
_entity_poly.pdbx_strand_id
1 'polypeptide(L)'
;MPVKERLATLFILVGPGGVGKNALMTEILKRSDKLKQLATATTRAPRTGERDGIHHLFVTVSEFRQMIEDDELLEYQEVHPGKFYGVPRRVIKEAIQNRQDLIADIEFKGAEILQQQFPDNSITIFIAPPSVDALQQRMVDRQDSIQDIQDRLNRMSIEMLYAPRCDYIIVNDHFDTALAELNDIIQLERGEIAALTTPLHQVSYIAHITFKQGDKILKITEQPYLPCPIKQGDTPYD
;
A
#
# COMPACT_ATOMS: atom_id res chain seq x y z
N MET A 1 8.89 35.92 -9.37
CA MET A 1 9.14 34.60 -9.99
C MET A 1 7.79 33.93 -10.16
N PRO A 2 7.48 33.29 -11.29
CA PRO A 2 6.23 32.55 -11.40
C PRO A 2 6.24 31.45 -10.34
N VAL A 3 5.19 31.38 -9.53
CA VAL A 3 4.97 30.24 -8.62
C VAL A 3 4.91 29.01 -9.52
N LYS A 4 5.85 28.08 -9.36
CA LYS A 4 5.87 26.83 -10.12
C LYS A 4 4.55 26.11 -9.80
N GLU A 5 3.66 26.00 -10.78
CA GLU A 5 2.32 25.44 -10.54
C GLU A 5 2.44 23.99 -10.08
N ARG A 6 1.82 23.66 -8.94
CA ARG A 6 1.86 22.30 -8.36
C ARG A 6 0.92 21.39 -9.14
N LEU A 7 1.44 20.27 -9.64
CA LEU A 7 0.64 19.17 -10.20
C LEU A 7 0.02 18.34 -9.06
N ALA A 8 -0.99 17.53 -9.38
CA ALA A 8 -1.59 16.60 -8.41
C ALA A 8 -0.55 15.58 -7.93
N THR A 9 -0.48 15.34 -6.63
CA THR A 9 0.36 14.29 -6.03
C THR A 9 -0.47 13.06 -5.72
N LEU A 10 0.05 11.87 -6.06
CA LEU A 10 -0.52 10.59 -5.70
C LEU A 10 0.22 10.03 -4.47
N PHE A 11 -0.42 10.05 -3.31
CA PHE A 11 0.06 9.43 -2.09
C PHE A 11 -0.36 7.96 -2.06
N ILE A 12 0.60 7.05 -1.95
CA ILE A 12 0.37 5.61 -2.02
C ILE A 12 0.76 5.01 -0.67
N LEU A 13 -0.25 4.55 0.08
CA LEU A 13 -0.04 3.80 1.30
C LEU A 13 0.24 2.34 0.95
N VAL A 14 1.44 1.87 1.30
CA VAL A 14 1.88 0.49 1.12
C VAL A 14 2.11 -0.12 2.50
N GLY A 15 2.02 -1.44 2.62
CA GLY A 15 2.41 -2.14 3.84
C GLY A 15 1.51 -3.34 4.13
N PRO A 16 1.81 -4.11 5.17
CA PRO A 16 1.12 -5.36 5.37
C PRO A 16 -0.40 -5.25 5.58
N GLY A 17 -1.12 -6.29 5.18
CA GLY A 17 -2.55 -6.40 5.47
C GLY A 17 -2.78 -6.34 6.99
N GLY A 18 -3.67 -5.47 7.46
CA GLY A 18 -4.02 -5.38 8.89
C GLY A 18 -3.33 -4.28 9.69
N VAL A 19 -2.29 -3.63 9.14
CA VAL A 19 -1.51 -2.57 9.82
C VAL A 19 -2.27 -1.27 10.07
N GLY A 20 -3.48 -1.10 9.52
CA GLY A 20 -4.35 0.06 9.81
C GLY A 20 -4.39 1.15 8.73
N LYS A 21 -3.89 0.88 7.51
CA LYS A 21 -3.85 1.84 6.39
C LYS A 21 -5.20 2.50 6.11
N ASN A 22 -6.27 1.71 6.00
CA ASN A 22 -7.63 2.22 5.79
C ASN A 22 -8.12 3.15 6.90
N ALA A 23 -7.77 2.87 8.16
CA ALA A 23 -8.16 3.72 9.28
C ALA A 23 -7.43 5.07 9.24
N LEU A 24 -6.11 5.05 9.00
CA LEU A 24 -5.31 6.27 8.80
C LEU A 24 -5.82 7.09 7.61
N MET A 25 -6.07 6.43 6.48
CA MET A 25 -6.60 7.06 5.27
C MET A 25 -7.98 7.70 5.50
N THR A 26 -8.88 7.02 6.22
CA THR A 26 -10.19 7.57 6.54
C THR A 26 -10.10 8.82 7.40
N GLU A 27 -9.24 8.82 8.42
CA GLU A 27 -9.10 9.98 9.31
C GLU A 27 -8.37 11.15 8.64
N ILE A 28 -7.35 10.89 7.80
CA ILE A 28 -6.64 11.98 7.12
C ILE A 28 -7.52 12.66 6.06
N LEU A 29 -8.39 11.91 5.40
CA LEU A 29 -9.35 12.46 4.43
C LEU A 29 -10.35 13.42 5.08
N LYS A 30 -10.71 13.20 6.35
CA LYS A 30 -11.56 14.15 7.11
C LYS A 30 -10.86 15.47 7.42
N ARG A 31 -9.53 15.51 7.35
CA ARG A 31 -8.70 16.67 7.70
C ARG A 31 -8.31 17.53 6.49
N SER A 32 -8.57 17.08 5.26
CA SER A 32 -8.15 17.81 4.04
C SER A 32 -9.12 17.64 2.88
N ASP A 33 -9.86 18.70 2.55
CA ASP A 33 -10.71 18.76 1.34
C ASP A 33 -9.92 18.71 0.03
N LYS A 34 -8.61 18.98 0.11
CA LYS A 34 -7.67 18.95 -1.02
C LYS A 34 -7.07 17.55 -1.28
N LEU A 35 -7.49 16.54 -0.53
CA LEU A 35 -7.06 15.15 -0.69
C LEU A 35 -8.28 14.26 -0.91
N LYS A 36 -8.26 13.41 -1.92
CA LYS A 36 -9.35 12.46 -2.19
C LYS A 36 -8.86 11.03 -2.21
N GLN A 37 -9.70 10.09 -1.80
CA GLN A 37 -9.41 8.69 -1.99
C GLN A 37 -9.44 8.35 -3.49
N LEU A 38 -8.43 7.64 -3.97
CA LEU A 38 -8.49 6.96 -5.25
C LEU A 38 -9.21 5.63 -5.03
N ALA A 39 -10.45 5.55 -5.53
CA ALA A 39 -11.23 4.32 -5.51
C ALA A 39 -10.64 3.32 -6.53
N THR A 40 -9.85 2.36 -6.07
CA THR A 40 -9.36 1.25 -6.89
C THR A 40 -10.49 0.29 -7.23
N ALA A 41 -10.43 -0.37 -8.39
CA ALA A 41 -11.35 -1.44 -8.74
C ALA A 41 -10.99 -2.73 -7.99
N THR A 42 -11.99 -3.46 -7.52
CA THR A 42 -11.78 -4.76 -6.90
C THR A 42 -12.95 -5.73 -7.09
N THR A 43 -12.63 -7.03 -7.15
CA THR A 43 -13.63 -8.10 -7.22
C THR A 43 -14.03 -8.71 -5.89
N ARG A 44 -13.40 -8.29 -4.79
CA ARG A 44 -13.85 -8.72 -3.46
C ARG A 44 -15.17 -8.05 -3.10
N ALA A 45 -15.93 -8.69 -2.23
CA ALA A 45 -17.09 -8.06 -1.62
C ALA A 45 -16.67 -6.85 -0.74
N PRO A 46 -17.53 -5.80 -0.64
CA PRO A 46 -17.33 -4.72 0.32
C PRO A 46 -17.35 -5.23 1.75
N ARG A 47 -16.51 -4.66 2.62
CA ARG A 47 -16.56 -4.89 4.07
C ARG A 47 -17.61 -3.97 4.72
N THR A 48 -18.02 -4.29 5.93
CA THR A 48 -18.94 -3.45 6.71
C THR A 48 -18.41 -2.02 6.81
N GLY A 49 -19.23 -1.06 6.37
CA GLY A 49 -18.91 0.37 6.37
C GLY A 49 -18.26 0.88 5.07
N GLU A 50 -17.75 0.00 4.21
CA GLU A 50 -17.26 0.40 2.89
C GLU A 50 -18.43 0.74 1.95
N ARG A 51 -18.16 1.68 1.05
CA ARG A 51 -19.13 2.21 0.09
C ARG A 51 -18.52 2.23 -1.30
N ASP A 52 -19.29 1.72 -2.25
CA ASP A 52 -18.94 1.72 -3.67
C ASP A 52 -18.75 3.14 -4.21
N GLY A 53 -17.79 3.32 -5.12
CA GLY A 53 -17.42 4.62 -5.67
C GLY A 53 -16.66 5.56 -4.73
N ILE A 54 -16.60 5.22 -3.43
CA ILE A 54 -15.88 6.00 -2.41
C ILE A 54 -14.60 5.28 -1.99
N HIS A 55 -14.72 4.04 -1.53
CA HIS A 55 -13.57 3.29 -1.02
C HIS A 55 -12.90 2.47 -2.13
N HIS A 56 -13.72 1.78 -2.90
CA HIS A 56 -13.35 1.00 -4.07
C HIS A 56 -14.48 1.07 -5.09
N LEU A 57 -14.19 0.72 -6.34
CA LEU A 57 -15.17 0.28 -7.32
C LEU A 57 -15.33 -1.24 -7.15
N PHE A 58 -16.44 -1.67 -6.54
CA PHE A 58 -16.74 -3.07 -6.33
C PHE A 58 -17.40 -3.64 -7.57
N VAL A 59 -16.65 -4.43 -8.32
CA VAL A 59 -17.07 -4.98 -9.61
C VAL A 59 -17.06 -6.51 -9.58
N THR A 60 -17.85 -7.15 -10.43
CA THR A 60 -17.77 -8.59 -10.67
C THR A 60 -16.48 -8.94 -11.39
N VAL A 61 -16.08 -10.23 -11.35
CA VAL A 61 -14.91 -10.71 -12.12
C VAL A 61 -15.09 -10.50 -13.63
N SER A 62 -16.32 -10.65 -14.14
CA SER A 62 -16.64 -10.37 -15.54
C SER A 62 -16.45 -8.90 -15.89
N GLU A 63 -16.95 -7.98 -15.06
CA GLU A 63 -16.76 -6.54 -15.28
C GLU A 63 -15.28 -6.16 -15.17
N PHE A 64 -14.55 -6.70 -14.20
CA PHE A 64 -13.11 -6.45 -14.06
C PHE A 64 -12.33 -6.90 -15.31
N ARG A 65 -12.68 -8.05 -15.90
CA ARG A 65 -12.06 -8.52 -17.15
C ARG A 65 -12.40 -7.61 -18.31
N GLN A 66 -13.64 -7.13 -18.39
CA GLN A 66 -14.04 -6.14 -19.40
C GLN A 66 -13.21 -4.85 -19.27
N MET A 67 -13.00 -4.35 -18.06
CA MET A 67 -12.14 -3.19 -17.81
C MET A 67 -10.68 -3.40 -18.27
N ILE A 68 -10.16 -4.63 -18.22
CA ILE A 68 -8.85 -4.96 -18.77
C ILE A 68 -8.89 -4.92 -20.31
N GLU A 69 -9.89 -5.56 -20.92
CA GLU A 69 -10.07 -5.61 -22.38
C GLU A 69 -10.21 -4.21 -23.00
N ASP A 70 -10.89 -3.31 -22.28
CA ASP A 70 -11.14 -1.94 -22.70
C ASP A 70 -10.00 -0.96 -22.33
N ASP A 71 -8.86 -1.46 -21.82
CA ASP A 71 -7.70 -0.68 -21.35
C ASP A 71 -8.07 0.40 -20.31
N GLU A 72 -9.06 0.14 -19.46
CA GLU A 72 -9.54 1.09 -18.44
C GLU A 72 -8.67 1.07 -17.17
N LEU A 73 -7.86 0.03 -16.97
CA LEU A 73 -7.00 -0.15 -15.82
C LEU A 73 -5.55 0.20 -16.15
N LEU A 74 -4.95 1.04 -15.32
CA LEU A 74 -3.57 1.49 -15.42
C LEU A 74 -2.59 0.40 -14.97
N GLU A 75 -2.95 -0.30 -13.90
CA GLU A 75 -2.33 -1.51 -13.39
C GLU A 75 -3.42 -2.40 -12.80
N TYR A 76 -3.21 -3.71 -12.83
CA TYR A 76 -4.11 -4.67 -12.22
C TYR A 76 -3.39 -5.96 -11.83
N GLN A 77 -3.88 -6.60 -10.78
CA GLN A 77 -3.25 -7.79 -10.20
C GLN A 77 -4.29 -8.69 -9.55
N GLU A 78 -4.06 -10.00 -9.63
CA GLU A 78 -4.71 -10.97 -8.75
C GLU A 78 -3.90 -11.06 -7.45
N VAL A 79 -4.46 -10.53 -6.36
CA VAL A 79 -3.76 -10.45 -5.07
C VAL A 79 -3.99 -11.72 -4.25
N HIS A 80 -5.20 -12.28 -4.33
CA HIS A 80 -5.54 -13.59 -3.81
C HIS A 80 -6.34 -14.34 -4.87
N PRO A 81 -6.40 -15.68 -4.83
CA PRO A 81 -7.22 -16.46 -5.76
C PRO A 81 -8.64 -15.89 -5.90
N GLY A 82 -8.99 -15.45 -7.10
CA GLY A 82 -10.27 -14.85 -7.46
C GLY A 82 -10.51 -13.40 -7.00
N LYS A 83 -9.54 -12.77 -6.33
CA LYS A 83 -9.63 -11.38 -5.82
C LYS A 83 -8.66 -10.49 -6.59
N PHE A 84 -9.21 -9.79 -7.58
CA PHE A 84 -8.49 -8.85 -8.42
C PHE A 84 -8.59 -7.43 -7.86
N TYR A 85 -7.54 -6.66 -8.11
CA TYR A 85 -7.44 -5.25 -7.75
C TYR A 85 -6.80 -4.50 -8.92
N GLY A 86 -7.23 -3.27 -9.18
CA GLY A 86 -6.65 -2.45 -10.23
C GLY A 86 -6.91 -0.97 -10.06
N VAL A 87 -6.12 -0.15 -10.73
CA VAL A 87 -6.18 1.32 -10.65
C VAL A 87 -6.86 1.86 -11.90
N PRO A 88 -8.07 2.43 -11.81
CA PRO A 88 -8.76 2.95 -12.98
C PRO A 88 -8.06 4.18 -13.56
N ARG A 89 -7.71 4.15 -14.85
CA ARG A 89 -7.05 5.27 -15.56
C ARG A 89 -7.85 6.57 -15.46
N ARG A 90 -9.17 6.47 -15.56
CA ARG A 90 -10.08 7.62 -15.54
C ARG A 90 -9.92 8.45 -14.27
N VAL A 91 -9.84 7.80 -13.10
CA VAL A 91 -9.74 8.46 -11.80
C VAL A 91 -8.44 9.26 -11.68
N ILE A 92 -7.31 8.67 -12.12
CA ILE A 92 -6.02 9.36 -12.16
C ILE A 92 -6.07 10.57 -13.11
N LYS A 93 -6.60 10.38 -14.33
CA LYS A 93 -6.67 11.43 -15.34
C LYS A 93 -7.50 12.63 -14.87
N GLU A 94 -8.66 12.37 -14.27
CA GLU A 94 -9.53 13.41 -13.71
C GLU A 94 -8.85 14.14 -12.55
N ALA A 95 -8.14 13.44 -11.67
CA ALA A 95 -7.43 14.07 -10.57
C ALA A 95 -6.30 14.98 -11.05
N ILE A 96 -5.51 14.55 -12.04
CA ILE A 96 -4.47 15.37 -12.67
C ILE A 96 -5.09 16.62 -13.31
N GLN A 97 -6.17 16.47 -14.08
CA GLN A 97 -6.86 17.59 -14.72
C GLN A 97 -7.41 18.61 -13.71
N ASN A 98 -7.93 18.11 -12.58
CA ASN A 98 -8.50 18.94 -11.52
C ASN A 98 -7.46 19.41 -10.49
N ARG A 99 -6.18 19.07 -10.65
CA ARG A 99 -5.10 19.38 -9.67
C ARG A 99 -5.45 18.90 -8.26
N GLN A 100 -6.09 17.75 -8.18
CA GLN A 100 -6.59 17.15 -6.95
C GLN A 100 -5.62 16.06 -6.49
N ASP A 101 -5.08 16.19 -5.28
CA ASP A 101 -4.26 15.11 -4.72
C ASP A 101 -5.11 13.88 -4.44
N LEU A 102 -4.49 12.72 -4.64
CA LEU A 102 -5.09 11.43 -4.38
C LEU A 102 -4.33 10.69 -3.29
N ILE A 103 -5.05 9.89 -2.52
CA ILE A 103 -4.48 8.89 -1.61
C ILE A 103 -5.11 7.53 -1.87
N ALA A 104 -4.32 6.46 -1.89
CA ALA A 104 -4.83 5.10 -1.98
C ALA A 104 -4.01 4.10 -1.18
N ASP A 105 -4.68 3.04 -0.73
CA ASP A 105 -4.07 1.79 -0.28
C ASP A 105 -3.85 0.90 -1.52
N ILE A 106 -2.58 0.67 -1.87
CA ILE A 106 -2.18 -0.11 -3.05
C ILE A 106 -1.09 -1.11 -2.65
N GLU A 107 -1.19 -2.33 -3.18
CA GLU A 107 -0.16 -3.36 -3.03
C GLU A 107 1.17 -2.92 -3.66
N PHE A 108 2.29 -3.40 -3.12
CA PHE A 108 3.63 -2.90 -3.45
C PHE A 108 3.98 -2.92 -4.95
N LYS A 109 3.54 -3.92 -5.71
CA LYS A 109 3.78 -3.99 -7.15
C LYS A 109 3.00 -2.92 -7.91
N GLY A 110 1.76 -2.66 -7.47
CA GLY A 110 0.92 -1.62 -8.06
C GLY A 110 1.54 -0.25 -7.77
N ALA A 111 2.05 -0.07 -6.55
CA ALA A 111 2.82 1.11 -6.17
C ALA A 111 4.08 1.29 -7.04
N GLU A 112 4.86 0.24 -7.30
CA GLU A 112 6.05 0.31 -8.19
C GLU A 112 5.66 0.74 -9.62
N ILE A 113 4.57 0.20 -10.17
CA ILE A 113 4.10 0.59 -11.51
C ILE A 113 3.68 2.06 -11.54
N LEU A 114 2.96 2.52 -10.52
CA LEU A 114 2.53 3.91 -10.41
C LEU A 114 3.71 4.86 -10.24
N GLN A 115 4.72 4.49 -9.45
CA GLN A 115 5.95 5.27 -9.32
C GLN A 115 6.69 5.40 -10.65
N GLN A 116 6.77 4.32 -11.43
CA GLN A 116 7.41 4.36 -12.75
C GLN A 116 6.67 5.26 -13.74
N GLN A 117 5.33 5.31 -13.65
CA GLN A 117 4.50 6.12 -14.52
C GLN A 117 4.42 7.59 -14.08
N PHE A 118 4.52 7.86 -12.78
CA PHE A 118 4.44 9.20 -12.18
C PHE A 118 5.63 9.49 -11.25
N PRO A 119 6.88 9.44 -11.74
CA PRO A 119 8.07 9.51 -10.89
C PRO A 119 8.21 10.82 -10.12
N ASP A 120 7.71 11.93 -10.69
CA ASP A 120 7.80 13.26 -10.07
C ASP A 120 6.56 13.63 -9.23
N ASN A 121 5.52 12.78 -9.25
CA ASN A 121 4.20 13.11 -8.71
C ASN A 121 3.56 11.96 -7.93
N SER A 122 4.35 11.00 -7.47
CA SER A 122 3.91 9.94 -6.60
C SER A 122 4.81 9.84 -5.37
N ILE A 123 4.20 9.63 -4.21
CA ILE A 123 4.87 9.51 -2.92
C ILE A 123 4.39 8.23 -2.26
N THR A 124 5.31 7.32 -1.99
CA THR A 124 5.02 6.05 -1.32
C THR A 124 5.32 6.13 0.17
N ILE A 125 4.36 5.69 0.98
CA ILE A 125 4.42 5.73 2.43
C ILE A 125 4.18 4.32 2.94
N PHE A 126 5.21 3.70 3.49
CA PHE A 126 5.12 2.38 4.08
C PHE A 126 4.55 2.46 5.50
N ILE A 127 3.43 1.78 5.75
CA ILE A 127 2.84 1.66 7.08
C ILE A 127 3.29 0.33 7.69
N ALA A 128 4.22 0.41 8.64
CA ALA A 128 4.75 -0.73 9.36
C ALA A 128 3.92 -1.04 10.62
N PRO A 129 3.75 -2.32 11.00
CA PRO A 129 3.32 -2.65 12.36
C PRO A 129 4.46 -2.42 13.36
N PRO A 130 4.16 -2.21 14.66
CA PRO A 130 5.20 -2.08 15.68
C PRO A 130 5.95 -3.40 15.92
N SER A 131 5.29 -4.53 15.70
CA SER A 131 5.89 -5.87 15.72
C SER A 131 5.02 -6.86 14.95
N VAL A 132 5.59 -8.02 14.60
CA VAL A 132 4.85 -9.15 14.01
C VAL A 132 3.73 -9.61 14.96
N ASP A 133 4.04 -9.74 16.24
CA ASP A 133 3.09 -10.18 17.27
C ASP A 133 1.90 -9.22 17.40
N ALA A 134 2.16 -7.91 17.36
CA ALA A 134 1.10 -6.91 17.39
C ALA A 134 0.19 -6.98 16.15
N LEU A 135 0.76 -7.26 14.98
CA LEU A 135 -0.03 -7.46 13.77
C LEU A 135 -0.89 -8.72 13.86
N GLN A 136 -0.33 -9.83 14.33
CA GLN A 136 -1.05 -11.08 14.53
C GLN A 136 -2.21 -10.88 15.51
N GLN A 137 -1.97 -10.22 16.65
CA GLN A 137 -3.00 -9.93 17.64
C GLN A 137 -4.16 -9.13 17.03
N ARG A 138 -3.87 -8.10 16.22
CA ARG A 138 -4.91 -7.31 15.52
C ARG A 138 -5.77 -8.15 14.56
N MET A 139 -5.22 -9.19 13.94
CA MET A 139 -6.00 -10.08 13.07
C MET A 139 -6.87 -11.04 13.89
N VAL A 140 -6.34 -11.56 15.01
CA VAL A 140 -7.10 -12.38 15.96
C VAL A 140 -8.28 -11.59 16.53
N ASP A 141 -8.07 -10.33 16.93
CA ASP A 141 -9.12 -9.47 17.48
C ASP A 141 -10.23 -9.17 16.45
N ARG A 142 -9.90 -9.22 15.15
CA ARG A 142 -10.88 -9.10 14.05
C ARG A 142 -11.61 -10.40 13.72
N GLN A 143 -11.25 -11.50 14.39
CA GLN A 143 -11.79 -12.83 14.13
C GLN A 143 -11.53 -13.32 12.70
N ASP A 144 -10.38 -12.92 12.11
CA ASP A 144 -9.92 -13.47 10.83
C ASP A 144 -9.69 -14.98 11.00
N SER A 145 -9.88 -15.76 9.93
CA SER A 145 -9.67 -17.21 9.98
C SER A 145 -8.19 -17.54 10.20
N ILE A 146 -7.90 -18.70 10.80
CA ILE A 146 -6.50 -19.15 11.01
C ILE A 146 -5.74 -19.17 9.68
N GLN A 147 -6.39 -19.61 8.61
CA GLN A 147 -5.81 -19.62 7.27
C GLN A 147 -5.47 -18.20 6.78
N ASP A 148 -6.40 -17.26 6.91
CA ASP A 148 -6.16 -15.87 6.51
C ASP A 148 -5.01 -15.22 7.31
N ILE A 149 -4.92 -15.52 8.61
CA ILE A 149 -3.84 -15.04 9.48
C ILE A 149 -2.49 -15.58 8.98
N GLN A 150 -2.39 -16.89 8.74
CA GLN A 150 -1.17 -17.52 8.25
C GLN A 150 -0.75 -16.97 6.88
N ASP A 151 -1.69 -16.85 5.95
CA ASP A 151 -1.43 -16.30 4.62
C ASP A 151 -0.91 -14.85 4.69
N ARG A 152 -1.50 -14.03 5.58
CA ARG A 152 -1.07 -12.64 5.79
C ARG A 152 0.30 -12.55 6.47
N LEU A 153 0.61 -13.38 7.46
CA LEU A 153 1.93 -13.40 8.11
C LEU A 153 3.04 -13.84 7.15
N ASN A 154 2.75 -14.82 6.28
CA ASN A 154 3.68 -15.25 5.24
C ASN A 154 3.97 -14.11 4.24
N ARG A 155 2.94 -13.39 3.81
CA ARG A 155 3.08 -12.23 2.92
C ARG A 155 3.77 -11.04 3.59
N MET A 156 3.50 -10.81 4.87
CA MET A 156 4.11 -9.72 5.64
C MET A 156 5.63 -9.75 5.51
N SER A 157 6.25 -10.92 5.65
CA SER A 157 7.71 -11.06 5.57
C SER A 157 8.28 -10.55 4.25
N ILE A 158 7.54 -10.74 3.15
CA ILE A 158 7.86 -10.22 1.82
C ILE A 158 7.56 -8.72 1.71
N GLU A 159 6.38 -8.29 2.16
CA GLU A 159 5.94 -6.91 2.08
C GLU A 159 6.85 -5.97 2.88
N MET A 160 7.40 -6.43 4.01
CA MET A 160 8.37 -5.68 4.81
C MET A 160 9.68 -5.37 4.07
N LEU A 161 10.04 -6.14 3.04
CA LEU A 161 11.22 -5.89 2.21
C LEU A 161 11.06 -4.68 1.28
N TYR A 162 9.82 -4.20 1.10
CA TYR A 162 9.54 -3.00 0.33
C TYR A 162 9.67 -1.73 1.15
N ALA A 163 9.69 -1.80 2.48
CA ALA A 163 9.79 -0.63 3.35
C ALA A 163 10.97 0.31 2.98
N PRO A 164 12.20 -0.19 2.70
CA PRO A 164 13.32 0.68 2.34
C PRO A 164 13.24 1.28 0.93
N ARG A 165 12.29 0.83 0.11
CA ARG A 165 12.05 1.33 -1.25
C ARG A 165 11.00 2.44 -1.28
N CYS A 166 10.29 2.65 -0.16
CA CYS A 166 9.32 3.73 -0.04
C CYS A 166 10.00 5.04 0.36
N ASP A 167 9.38 6.15 -0.03
CA ASP A 167 9.86 7.50 0.28
C ASP A 167 9.80 7.77 1.80
N TYR A 168 8.77 7.24 2.45
CA TYR A 168 8.53 7.42 3.88
C TYR A 168 8.14 6.10 4.57
N ILE A 169 8.42 6.02 5.86
CA ILE A 169 7.97 4.93 6.74
C ILE A 169 7.27 5.53 7.96
N ILE A 170 6.09 4.99 8.29
CA ILE A 170 5.32 5.29 9.50
C ILE A 170 5.12 3.99 10.27
N VAL A 171 5.51 3.95 11.53
CA VAL A 171 5.20 2.81 12.42
C VAL A 171 3.86 3.07 13.10
N ASN A 172 2.86 2.26 12.78
CA ASN A 172 1.52 2.40 13.35
C ASN A 172 1.39 1.65 14.69
N ASP A 173 2.15 2.10 15.68
CA ASP A 173 2.06 1.65 17.07
C ASP A 173 0.91 2.37 17.80
N HIS A 174 0.98 3.70 17.83
CA HIS A 174 -0.05 4.59 18.34
C HIS A 174 -0.72 5.33 17.19
N PHE A 175 -2.04 5.17 17.07
CA PHE A 175 -2.82 5.67 15.94
C PHE A 175 -2.70 7.19 15.75
N ASP A 176 -2.81 7.97 16.83
CA ASP A 176 -2.76 9.43 16.75
C ASP A 176 -1.39 9.94 16.31
N THR A 177 -0.31 9.28 16.75
CA THR A 177 1.05 9.58 16.33
C THR A 177 1.25 9.28 14.85
N ALA A 178 0.86 8.08 14.40
CA ALA A 178 0.95 7.69 12.99
C ALA A 178 0.11 8.60 12.07
N LEU A 179 -1.05 9.06 12.55
CA LEU A 179 -1.91 9.99 11.83
C LEU A 179 -1.30 11.39 11.74
N ALA A 180 -0.64 11.86 12.80
CA ALA A 180 0.10 13.12 12.79
C ALA A 180 1.28 13.07 11.81
N GLU A 181 2.05 11.98 11.80
CA GLU A 181 3.14 11.77 10.85
C GLU A 181 2.66 11.73 9.39
N LEU A 182 1.57 11.01 9.12
CA LEU A 182 0.98 10.97 7.78
C LEU A 182 0.55 12.37 7.32
N ASN A 183 -0.05 13.15 8.23
CA ASN A 183 -0.43 14.52 7.95
C ASN A 183 0.78 15.40 7.62
N ASP A 184 1.85 15.30 8.41
CA ASP A 184 3.07 16.08 8.19
C ASP A 184 3.72 15.76 6.84
N ILE A 185 3.80 14.49 6.47
CA ILE A 185 4.31 14.06 5.16
C ILE A 185 3.48 14.67 4.03
N ILE A 186 2.15 14.58 4.13
CA ILE A 186 1.25 15.14 3.11
C ILE A 186 1.42 16.67 3.00
N GLN A 187 1.52 17.37 4.13
CA GLN A 187 1.71 18.83 4.12
C GLN A 187 3.08 19.22 3.58
N LEU A 188 4.14 18.45 3.88
CA LEU A 188 5.48 18.69 3.37
C LEU A 188 5.53 18.55 1.84
N GLU A 189 5.00 17.45 1.31
CA GLU A 189 4.97 17.17 -0.14
C GLU A 189 4.06 18.12 -0.92
N ARG A 190 3.14 18.78 -0.21
CA ARG A 190 2.33 19.88 -0.74
C ARG A 190 3.03 21.23 -0.67
N GLY A 191 4.18 21.32 0.00
CA GLY A 191 4.91 22.56 0.26
C GLY A 191 4.20 23.48 1.26
N GLU A 192 3.30 22.95 2.09
CA GLU A 192 2.54 23.70 3.10
C GLU A 192 3.34 23.90 4.38
N ILE A 193 4.31 23.02 4.66
CA ILE A 193 5.30 23.16 5.72
C ILE A 193 6.72 23.05 5.14
N ALA A 194 7.70 23.66 5.81
CA ALA A 194 9.08 23.71 5.33
C ALA A 194 9.93 22.49 5.76
N ALA A 195 9.51 21.79 6.82
CA ALA A 195 10.18 20.61 7.37
C ALA A 195 9.19 19.79 8.19
N LEU A 196 9.45 18.49 8.31
CA LEU A 196 8.70 17.60 9.20
C LEU A 196 8.87 18.04 10.66
N THR A 197 7.81 17.90 11.45
CA THR A 197 7.90 18.16 12.90
C THR A 197 8.33 16.93 13.70
N THR A 198 8.21 15.74 13.11
CA THR A 198 8.62 14.46 13.67
C THR A 198 9.76 13.82 12.87
N PRO A 199 10.71 13.14 13.54
CA PRO A 199 11.70 12.33 12.86
C PRO A 199 11.05 11.18 12.08
N LEU A 200 11.54 10.91 10.87
CA LEU A 200 11.09 9.75 10.11
C LEU A 200 11.61 8.45 10.73
N HIS A 201 10.76 7.43 10.69
CA HIS A 201 11.15 6.09 11.09
C HIS A 201 12.14 5.49 10.10
N GLN A 202 13.10 4.72 10.62
CA GLN A 202 13.93 3.82 9.83
C GLN A 202 13.67 2.40 10.29
N VAL A 203 13.45 1.50 9.33
CA VAL A 203 13.28 0.08 9.61
C VAL A 203 14.52 -0.64 9.09
N SER A 204 15.11 -1.47 9.95
CA SER A 204 16.17 -2.41 9.58
C SER A 204 15.62 -3.82 9.80
N TYR A 205 15.86 -4.72 8.85
CA TYR A 205 15.49 -6.12 8.97
C TYR A 205 16.67 -7.01 8.58
N ILE A 206 16.67 -8.23 9.11
CA ILE A 206 17.59 -9.29 8.72
C ILE A 206 16.72 -10.39 8.14
N ALA A 207 16.86 -10.64 6.84
CA ALA A 207 16.18 -11.75 6.18
C ALA A 207 16.97 -13.04 6.43
N HIS A 208 16.33 -14.02 7.08
CA HIS A 208 16.84 -15.39 7.15
C HIS A 208 16.37 -16.17 5.92
N ILE A 209 17.25 -16.33 4.93
CA ILE A 209 16.96 -17.14 3.74
C ILE A 209 17.36 -18.58 4.00
N THR A 210 16.40 -19.50 3.90
CA THR A 210 16.63 -20.93 4.06
C THR A 210 16.55 -21.63 2.71
N PHE A 211 17.68 -22.09 2.18
CA PHE A 211 17.74 -22.91 0.98
C PHE A 211 17.36 -24.35 1.34
N LYS A 212 16.37 -24.93 0.65
CA LYS A 212 15.91 -26.31 0.87
C LYS A 212 15.93 -27.13 -0.42
N GLN A 213 16.08 -28.44 -0.29
CA GLN A 213 15.84 -29.43 -1.34
C GLN A 213 14.94 -30.53 -0.76
N GLY A 214 13.67 -30.53 -1.14
CA GLY A 214 12.64 -31.26 -0.38
C GLY A 214 12.57 -30.73 1.05
N ASP A 215 12.51 -31.64 2.04
CA ASP A 215 12.50 -31.27 3.45
C ASP A 215 13.90 -30.94 4.02
N LYS A 216 14.96 -31.18 3.25
CA LYS A 216 16.34 -30.98 3.71
C LYS A 216 16.74 -29.50 3.59
N ILE A 217 17.13 -28.89 4.70
CA ILE A 217 17.78 -27.58 4.71
C ILE A 217 19.23 -27.72 4.22
N LEU A 218 19.55 -27.00 3.15
CA LEU A 218 20.89 -26.94 2.56
C LEU A 218 21.76 -25.86 3.20
N LYS A 219 21.18 -24.66 3.41
CA LYS A 219 21.90 -23.49 3.91
C LYS A 219 20.91 -22.48 4.51
N ILE A 220 21.31 -21.80 5.57
CA ILE A 220 20.64 -20.59 6.06
C ILE A 220 21.59 -19.42 5.86
N THR A 221 21.11 -18.31 5.31
CA THR A 221 21.88 -17.06 5.24
C THR A 221 21.10 -15.91 5.85
N GLU A 222 21.84 -14.98 6.46
CA GLU A 222 21.31 -13.70 6.93
C GLU A 222 21.78 -12.63 5.97
N GLN A 223 20.86 -11.81 5.50
CA GLN A 223 21.19 -10.67 4.65
C GLN A 223 20.20 -9.53 4.89
N PRO A 224 20.65 -8.27 4.80
CA PRO A 224 19.79 -7.12 5.02
C PRO A 224 18.79 -6.90 3.87
N TYR A 225 18.89 -7.64 2.76
CA TYR A 225 17.98 -7.59 1.61
C TYR A 225 17.91 -8.94 0.89
N LEU A 226 16.81 -9.22 0.17
CA LEU A 226 16.74 -10.35 -0.75
C LEU A 226 17.59 -10.09 -2.00
N PRO A 227 18.35 -11.07 -2.51
CA PRO A 227 19.23 -10.89 -3.65
C PRO A 227 18.52 -10.75 -5.01
N CYS A 228 17.18 -10.88 -5.08
CA CYS A 228 16.41 -10.90 -6.33
C CYS A 228 15.08 -10.14 -6.19
N PRO A 229 14.56 -9.49 -7.25
CA PRO A 229 13.19 -8.99 -7.30
C PRO A 229 12.18 -10.14 -7.17
N ILE A 230 11.09 -9.89 -6.43
CA ILE A 230 10.00 -10.83 -6.20
C ILE A 230 9.01 -10.74 -7.38
N LYS A 231 8.83 -11.84 -8.12
CA LYS A 231 7.97 -11.93 -9.30
C LYS A 231 6.50 -12.13 -8.91
N GLN A 232 5.60 -11.97 -9.88
CA GLN A 232 4.18 -12.25 -9.74
C GLN A 232 3.93 -13.73 -9.51
N GLY A 233 3.26 -14.05 -8.40
CA GLY A 233 3.02 -15.44 -7.97
C GLY A 233 4.04 -15.99 -6.98
N ASP A 234 5.17 -15.31 -6.76
CA ASP A 234 6.17 -15.76 -5.78
C ASP A 234 5.54 -15.85 -4.39
N THR A 235 5.34 -17.07 -3.93
CA THR A 235 5.15 -17.35 -2.51
C THR A 235 6.55 -17.45 -1.87
N PRO A 236 6.71 -17.24 -0.55
CA PRO A 236 8.01 -17.40 0.12
C PRO A 236 8.59 -18.84 0.08
N TYR A 237 7.98 -19.73 -0.71
CA TYR A 237 8.31 -21.15 -0.83
C TYR A 237 8.57 -21.62 -2.27
N ASP A 238 8.51 -20.74 -3.27
CA ASP A 238 8.82 -21.08 -4.67
C ASP A 238 10.27 -20.75 -5.07
#